data_AF-A0AAZ3Q139-F1
#
_entry.id   AF-A0AAZ3Q139-F1
#
_cell.length_a   1.000
_cell.length_b   1.000
_cell.length_c   1.000
_cell.angle_alpha   90.00
_cell.angle_beta   90.00
_cell.angle_gamma   90.00
#
_symmetry.space_group_name_H-M   'P 1'
#
loop_
_entity.id
_entity.type
_entity.pdbx_description
1 polymer ?
#
loop_
_entity_poly.entity_id
_entity_poly.type
_entity_poly.pdbx_seq_one_letter_code
_entity_poly.pdbx_strand_id
1 'polypeptide(L)'
;MSQVDHYDDMPKMQLLELRRIIEEKENIAEMAKVENEELSRENQDLRRDIERLRKEFTDLPTAPVSLEPPSPYGSPADPTPTEEQQLDVLSETPETAPNSKEEELSLECRHCHEWFPGITQDELGLHEDSHRLCPYCTLICDGVEQTIFEDHVFSHEV
;
A
#
# COMPACT_ATOMS: atom_id res chain seq x y z
N MET A 1 -6.05 72.58 17.97
CA MET A 1 -4.97 71.64 17.64
C MET A 1 -5.66 70.34 17.28
N SER A 2 -5.91 70.24 15.98
CA SER A 2 -7.22 70.09 15.35
C SER A 2 -7.25 68.77 14.57
N GLN A 3 -8.45 68.30 14.19
CA GLN A 3 -8.75 67.07 13.42
C GLN A 3 -7.74 66.65 12.32
N VAL A 4 -6.93 67.57 11.80
CA VAL A 4 -5.87 67.36 10.80
C VAL A 4 -4.83 66.32 11.23
N ASP A 5 -4.42 66.28 12.51
CA ASP A 5 -3.40 65.32 12.99
C ASP A 5 -3.91 63.86 12.94
N HIS A 6 -5.23 63.67 13.08
CA HIS A 6 -5.86 62.34 13.06
C HIS A 6 -6.00 61.77 11.64
N TYR A 7 -6.13 62.63 10.62
CA TYR A 7 -6.20 62.21 9.22
C TYR A 7 -4.83 61.84 8.64
N ASP A 8 -3.73 62.40 9.16
CA ASP A 8 -2.37 62.09 8.72
C ASP A 8 -1.80 60.79 9.35
N ASP A 9 -2.34 60.35 10.49
CA ASP A 9 -1.86 59.13 11.16
C ASP A 9 -2.50 57.84 10.63
N MET A 10 -3.69 57.92 10.03
CA MET A 10 -4.37 56.76 9.44
C MET A 10 -3.57 56.13 8.27
N PRO A 11 -3.05 56.89 7.29
CA PRO A 11 -2.18 56.35 6.25
C PRO A 11 -0.88 55.76 6.80
N LYS A 12 -0.28 56.36 7.85
CA LYS A 12 0.95 55.84 8.47
C LYS A 12 0.69 54.51 9.15
N MET A 13 -0.42 54.38 9.87
CA MET A 13 -0.81 53.13 10.53
C MET A 13 -1.06 52.02 9.49
N GLN A 14 -1.70 52.34 8.37
CA GLN A 14 -1.89 51.40 7.25
C GLN A 14 -0.57 50.96 6.62
N LEU A 15 0.40 51.86 6.46
CA LEU A 15 1.72 51.51 5.93
C LEU A 15 2.52 50.60 6.86
N LEU A 16 2.44 50.83 8.18
CA LEU A 16 3.07 49.96 9.18
C LEU A 16 2.42 48.57 9.19
N GLU A 17 1.10 48.52 9.09
CA GLU A 17 0.33 47.27 9.01
C GLU A 17 0.70 46.47 7.75
N LEU A 18 0.73 47.12 6.58
CA LEU A 18 1.14 46.50 5.32
C LEU A 18 2.58 45.99 5.38
N ARG A 19 3.50 46.75 6.00
CA ARG A 19 4.88 46.30 6.19
C ARG A 19 4.95 45.03 7.03
N ARG A 20 4.21 44.97 8.14
CA ARG A 20 4.15 43.77 8.99
C ARG A 20 3.61 42.56 8.21
N ILE A 21 2.55 42.76 7.42
CA ILE A 21 1.97 41.69 6.59
C ILE A 21 2.98 41.19 5.56
N ILE A 22 3.71 42.09 4.89
CA ILE A 22 4.73 41.71 3.91
C ILE A 22 5.83 40.88 4.57
N GLU A 23 6.36 41.33 5.69
CA GLU A 23 7.41 40.62 6.44
C GLU A 23 6.95 39.23 6.90
N GLU A 24 5.71 39.12 7.39
CA GLU A 24 5.11 37.83 7.75
C GLU A 24 4.97 36.89 6.54
N LYS A 25 4.56 37.42 5.38
CA LYS A 25 4.44 36.64 4.14
C LYS A 25 5.81 36.20 3.60
N GLU A 26 6.82 37.05 3.70
CA GLU A 26 8.20 36.71 3.32
C GLU A 26 8.74 35.59 4.20
N ASN A 27 8.52 35.64 5.51
CA ASN A 27 8.93 34.59 6.43
C ASN A 27 8.24 33.24 6.11
N ILE A 28 6.91 33.27 5.91
CA ILE A 28 6.16 32.06 5.53
C ILE A 28 6.68 31.47 4.21
N ALA A 29 6.97 32.31 3.22
CA ALA A 29 7.50 31.85 1.94
C ALA A 29 8.90 31.23 2.08
N GLU A 30 9.76 31.80 2.94
CA GLU A 30 11.08 31.25 3.24
C GLU A 30 10.99 29.89 3.93
N MET A 31 10.13 29.75 4.95
CA MET A 31 9.89 28.47 5.62
C MET A 31 9.38 27.41 4.64
N ALA A 32 8.36 27.76 3.84
CA ALA A 32 7.79 26.84 2.86
C ALA A 32 8.81 26.39 1.80
N LYS A 33 9.75 27.28 1.44
CA LYS A 33 10.84 26.94 0.51
C LYS A 33 11.79 25.90 1.14
N VAL A 34 12.22 26.11 2.38
CA VAL A 34 13.11 25.18 3.08
C VAL A 34 12.46 23.80 3.23
N GLU A 35 11.21 23.76 3.67
CA GLU A 35 10.45 22.51 3.82
C GLU A 35 10.28 21.78 2.48
N ASN A 36 10.01 22.51 1.39
CA ASN A 36 9.91 21.92 0.07
C ASN A 36 11.25 21.31 -0.40
N GLU A 37 12.36 21.99 -0.14
CA GLU A 37 13.69 21.48 -0.48
C GLU A 37 14.06 20.23 0.34
N GLU A 38 13.67 20.17 1.62
CA GLU A 38 13.82 18.99 2.48
C GLU A 38 13.01 17.81 1.97
N LEU A 39 11.70 18.01 1.74
CA LEU A 39 10.81 17.00 1.21
C LEU A 39 11.26 16.50 -0.17
N SER A 40 11.77 17.39 -1.02
CA SER A 40 12.29 17.01 -2.35
C SER A 40 13.51 16.11 -2.24
N ARG A 41 14.42 16.36 -1.29
CA ARG A 41 15.56 15.48 -1.01
C ARG A 41 15.08 14.12 -0.49
N GLU A 42 14.23 14.10 0.52
CA GLU A 42 13.72 12.85 1.10
C GLU A 42 12.95 12.03 0.06
N ASN A 43 12.16 12.67 -0.80
CA ASN A 43 11.44 11.97 -1.86
C ASN A 43 12.40 11.33 -2.88
N GLN A 44 13.50 12.01 -3.23
CA GLN A 44 14.53 11.43 -4.10
C GLN A 44 15.23 10.25 -3.42
N ASP A 45 15.50 10.33 -2.14
CA ASP A 45 16.14 9.27 -1.36
C ASP A 45 15.24 8.03 -1.30
N LEU A 46 13.96 8.21 -0.94
CA LEU A 46 12.97 7.14 -0.90
C LEU A 46 12.76 6.48 -2.27
N ARG A 47 12.73 7.27 -3.36
CA ARG A 47 12.65 6.72 -4.72
C ARG A 47 13.82 5.82 -5.06
N ARG A 48 15.05 6.22 -4.68
CA ARG A 48 16.25 5.39 -4.86
C ARG A 48 16.18 4.11 -4.04
N ASP A 49 15.65 4.17 -2.82
CA ASP A 49 15.48 3.00 -1.98
C ASP A 49 14.44 2.02 -2.53
N ILE A 50 13.30 2.53 -3.03
CA ILE A 50 12.30 1.72 -3.70
C ILE A 50 12.90 1.01 -4.93
N GLU A 51 13.67 1.73 -5.76
CA GLU A 51 14.31 1.14 -6.93
C GLU A 51 15.33 0.05 -6.55
N ARG A 52 16.12 0.29 -5.51
CA ARG A 52 17.06 -0.68 -4.94
C ARG A 52 16.34 -1.95 -4.47
N LEU A 53 15.28 -1.80 -3.68
CA LEU A 53 14.51 -2.92 -3.14
C LEU A 53 13.83 -3.72 -4.25
N ARG A 54 13.26 -3.04 -5.25
CA ARG A 54 12.68 -3.71 -6.43
C ARG A 54 13.73 -4.55 -7.15
N LYS A 55 14.94 -4.00 -7.32
CA LYS A 55 16.05 -4.74 -7.93
C LYS A 55 16.46 -5.96 -7.10
N GLU A 56 16.60 -5.80 -5.79
CA GLU A 56 16.92 -6.92 -4.89
C GLU A 56 15.85 -8.02 -4.97
N PHE A 57 14.57 -7.65 -5.08
CA PHE A 57 13.47 -8.60 -5.22
C PHE A 57 13.48 -9.33 -6.57
N THR A 58 13.83 -8.64 -7.67
CA THR A 58 13.97 -9.28 -8.99
C THR A 58 15.24 -10.13 -9.11
N ASP A 59 16.29 -9.80 -8.36
CA ASP A 59 17.55 -10.55 -8.34
C ASP A 59 17.46 -11.82 -7.46
N LEU A 60 16.41 -11.96 -6.64
CA LEU A 60 16.10 -13.22 -5.97
C LEU A 60 15.59 -14.22 -7.02
N PRO A 61 16.24 -15.38 -7.19
CA PRO A 61 15.72 -16.39 -8.08
C PRO A 61 14.34 -16.80 -7.57
N THR A 62 13.32 -16.54 -8.40
CA THR A 62 11.99 -17.13 -8.25
C THR A 62 12.16 -18.63 -8.46
N ALA A 63 12.63 -19.33 -7.43
CA ALA A 63 12.53 -20.77 -7.39
C ALA A 63 11.03 -21.06 -7.53
N PRO A 64 10.60 -21.86 -8.51
CA PRO A 64 9.23 -22.34 -8.53
C PRO A 64 9.07 -23.12 -7.25
N VAL A 65 8.38 -22.53 -6.27
CA VAL A 65 7.88 -23.28 -5.13
C VAL A 65 6.85 -24.21 -5.75
N SER A 66 7.27 -25.45 -6.02
CA SER A 66 6.36 -26.51 -6.42
C SER A 66 5.38 -26.67 -5.28
N LEU A 67 4.20 -26.04 -5.40
CA LEU A 67 3.05 -26.21 -4.53
C LEU A 67 2.43 -27.60 -4.76
N GLU A 68 3.26 -28.64 -4.77
CA GLU A 68 2.78 -30.00 -4.79
C GLU A 68 2.73 -30.48 -3.33
N PRO A 69 1.56 -30.58 -2.71
CA PRO A 69 1.46 -31.19 -1.39
C PRO A 69 1.97 -32.63 -1.49
N PRO A 70 2.84 -33.10 -0.57
CA PRO A 70 3.24 -34.50 -0.55
C PRO A 70 2.01 -35.36 -0.23
N SER A 71 1.38 -35.91 -1.28
CA SER A 71 0.29 -36.86 -1.14
C SER A 71 0.82 -38.15 -0.48
N PRO A 72 0.28 -38.58 0.68
CA PRO A 72 0.79 -39.77 1.38
C PRO A 72 0.23 -41.10 0.84
N TYR A 73 -0.57 -41.10 -0.23
CA TYR A 73 -1.22 -42.32 -0.72
C TYR A 73 -0.66 -42.76 -2.08
N GLY A 74 0.31 -43.66 -2.01
CA GLY A 74 0.73 -44.45 -3.16
C GLY A 74 -0.31 -45.52 -3.50
N SER A 75 -0.65 -45.65 -4.78
CA SER A 75 -0.97 -46.93 -5.40
C SER A 75 -0.73 -46.88 -6.91
N PRO A 76 -0.25 -47.98 -7.53
CA PRO A 76 0.29 -47.98 -8.87
C PRO A 76 -0.73 -48.44 -9.92
N ALA A 77 -0.90 -47.67 -11.00
CA ALA A 77 -1.50 -48.17 -12.24
C ALA A 77 -1.07 -47.30 -13.45
N ASP A 78 -0.11 -47.86 -14.20
CA ASP A 78 0.20 -47.79 -15.64
C ASP A 78 0.14 -46.49 -16.49
N PRO A 79 0.99 -46.42 -17.55
CA PRO A 79 1.37 -45.19 -18.21
C PRO A 79 0.48 -44.85 -19.40
N THR A 80 0.24 -43.56 -19.61
CA THR A 80 -0.14 -43.03 -20.93
C THR A 80 0.61 -41.73 -21.14
N PRO A 81 1.48 -41.61 -22.17
CA PRO A 81 2.11 -40.35 -22.50
C PRO A 81 1.10 -39.54 -23.32
N THR A 82 0.76 -38.34 -22.87
CA THR A 82 0.11 -37.35 -23.75
C THR A 82 0.98 -36.12 -23.77
N GLU A 83 1.61 -35.98 -24.93
CA GLU A 83 2.37 -34.84 -25.38
C GLU A 83 1.56 -33.54 -25.30
N GLU A 84 2.32 -32.46 -25.02
CA GLU A 84 2.16 -31.13 -25.60
C GLU A 84 0.84 -30.40 -25.41
N GLN A 85 0.79 -29.51 -24.41
CA GLN A 85 0.28 -28.14 -24.62
C GLN A 85 1.14 -27.14 -23.82
N GLN A 86 2.27 -26.74 -24.41
CA GLN A 86 2.87 -25.44 -24.08
C GLN A 86 1.90 -24.37 -24.59
N LEU A 87 1.11 -23.77 -23.69
CA LEU A 87 0.42 -22.52 -24.01
C LEU A 87 1.43 -21.38 -23.85
N ASP A 88 2.17 -21.17 -24.93
CA ASP A 88 2.82 -19.91 -25.25
C ASP A 88 1.72 -18.87 -25.49
N VAL A 89 1.51 -17.98 -24.52
CA VAL A 89 0.80 -16.71 -24.75
C VAL A 89 1.70 -15.61 -24.23
N LEU A 90 2.73 -15.33 -25.02
CA LEU A 90 3.21 -13.97 -25.21
C LEU A 90 2.03 -13.04 -25.47
N SER A 91 1.73 -12.17 -24.51
CA SER A 91 1.00 -10.94 -24.77
C SER A 91 1.90 -9.77 -24.42
N GLU A 92 2.86 -9.52 -25.31
CA GLU A 92 3.36 -8.17 -25.53
C GLU A 92 2.16 -7.31 -25.95
N THR A 93 1.83 -6.29 -25.16
CA THR A 93 1.10 -5.14 -25.69
C THR A 93 1.76 -3.84 -25.26
N PRO A 94 1.77 -2.84 -26.15
CA PRO A 94 2.76 -1.78 -26.16
C PRO A 94 2.37 -0.62 -25.26
N GLU A 95 3.40 0.10 -24.81
CA GLU A 95 3.32 1.39 -24.15
C GLU A 95 2.23 2.28 -24.75
N THR A 96 1.17 2.53 -23.99
CA THR A 96 0.30 3.68 -24.20
C THR A 96 -0.08 4.18 -22.83
N ALA A 97 0.64 5.19 -22.35
CA ALA A 97 0.14 6.04 -21.29
C ALA A 97 -1.13 6.75 -21.78
N PRO A 98 -2.21 6.67 -21.01
CA PRO A 98 -2.90 7.90 -20.66
C PRO A 98 -2.97 8.00 -19.15
N ASN A 99 -2.42 9.11 -18.67
CA ASN A 99 -2.70 9.73 -17.39
C ASN A 99 -4.12 9.40 -16.89
N SER A 100 -4.22 8.42 -16.01
CA SER A 100 -5.37 8.15 -15.18
C SER A 100 -4.81 7.92 -13.79
N LYS A 101 -5.35 8.64 -12.80
CA LYS A 101 -5.20 8.24 -11.40
C LYS A 101 -5.52 6.76 -11.36
N GLU A 102 -4.52 5.92 -11.14
CA GLU A 102 -4.76 4.63 -10.54
C GLU A 102 -5.38 4.97 -9.19
N GLU A 103 -6.72 4.99 -9.13
CA GLU A 103 -7.39 4.68 -7.89
C GLU A 103 -6.81 3.33 -7.50
N GLU A 104 -5.84 3.34 -6.58
CA GLU A 104 -5.30 2.13 -5.99
C GLU A 104 -6.52 1.33 -5.56
N LEU A 105 -6.86 0.28 -6.33
CA LEU A 105 -8.02 -0.56 -6.10
C LEU A 105 -7.78 -1.23 -4.76
N SER A 106 -8.24 -0.57 -3.70
CA SER A 106 -8.09 -1.03 -2.34
C SER A 106 -9.19 -2.04 -2.11
N LEU A 107 -8.79 -3.28 -1.82
CA LEU A 107 -9.71 -4.37 -1.56
C LEU A 107 -9.94 -4.47 -0.04
N GLU A 108 -11.18 -4.69 0.38
CA GLU A 108 -11.54 -4.86 1.79
C GLU A 108 -11.73 -6.36 2.09
N CYS A 109 -11.08 -6.86 3.13
CA CYS A 109 -11.31 -8.22 3.63
C CYS A 109 -12.65 -8.31 4.35
N ARG A 110 -13.44 -9.36 4.03
CA ARG A 110 -14.77 -9.55 4.61
C ARG A 110 -14.77 -10.06 6.07
N HIS A 111 -13.62 -10.51 6.56
CA HIS A 111 -13.47 -11.09 7.90
C HIS A 111 -12.93 -10.09 8.93
N CYS A 112 -11.89 -9.32 8.57
CA CYS A 112 -11.30 -8.32 9.48
C CYS A 112 -11.63 -6.86 9.12
N HIS A 113 -12.28 -6.60 7.97
CA HIS A 113 -12.59 -5.25 7.50
C HIS A 113 -11.37 -4.33 7.30
N GLU A 114 -10.19 -4.93 7.08
CA GLU A 114 -8.97 -4.20 6.72
C GLU A 114 -8.93 -3.92 5.21
N TRP A 115 -8.41 -2.75 4.86
CA TRP A 115 -8.24 -2.30 3.47
C TRP A 115 -6.81 -2.56 3.00
N PHE A 116 -6.69 -3.24 1.88
CA PHE A 116 -5.41 -3.65 1.29
C PHE A 116 -5.22 -2.94 -0.07
N PRO A 117 -4.38 -1.90 -0.13
CA PRO A 117 -4.06 -1.22 -1.38
C PRO A 117 -3.09 -2.06 -2.22
N GLY A 118 -3.31 -2.09 -3.54
CA GLY A 118 -2.35 -2.66 -4.50
C GLY A 118 -2.23 -4.18 -4.50
N ILE A 119 -3.16 -4.90 -3.87
CA ILE A 119 -3.24 -6.36 -3.95
C ILE A 119 -4.29 -6.80 -4.99
N THR A 120 -4.08 -7.98 -5.54
CA THR A 120 -5.01 -8.67 -6.43
C THR A 120 -6.13 -9.36 -5.64
N GLN A 121 -7.23 -9.72 -6.32
CA GLN A 121 -8.32 -10.46 -5.71
C GLN A 121 -7.89 -11.84 -5.19
N ASP A 122 -6.94 -12.49 -5.87
CA ASP A 122 -6.40 -13.79 -5.46
C ASP A 122 -5.60 -13.67 -4.15
N GLU A 123 -4.82 -12.60 -3.99
CA GLU A 123 -4.09 -12.31 -2.75
C GLU A 123 -5.04 -11.99 -1.59
N LEU A 124 -6.14 -11.28 -1.84
CA LEU A 124 -7.19 -11.08 -0.84
C LEU A 124 -7.81 -12.43 -0.43
N GLY A 125 -8.04 -13.34 -1.38
CA GLY A 125 -8.53 -14.70 -1.10
C GLY A 125 -7.62 -15.49 -0.17
N LEU A 126 -6.31 -15.45 -0.41
CA LEU A 126 -5.31 -16.10 0.48
C LEU A 126 -5.34 -15.53 1.90
N HIS A 127 -5.54 -14.21 2.03
CA HIS A 127 -5.72 -13.56 3.33
C HIS A 127 -7.03 -14.00 3.99
N GLU A 128 -8.14 -14.03 3.26
CA GLU A 128 -9.43 -14.49 3.78
C GLU A 128 -9.40 -15.96 4.24
N ASP A 129 -8.66 -16.83 3.53
CA ASP A 129 -8.46 -18.22 3.94
C ASP A 129 -7.62 -18.34 5.22
N SER A 130 -6.71 -17.39 5.47
CA SER A 130 -5.92 -17.36 6.70
C SER A 130 -6.78 -17.13 7.95
N HIS A 131 -7.93 -16.44 7.82
CA HIS A 131 -8.89 -16.28 8.92
C HIS A 131 -9.60 -17.59 9.30
N ARG A 132 -9.56 -18.59 8.43
CA ARG A 132 -10.20 -19.90 8.67
C ARG A 132 -9.27 -20.90 9.33
N LEU A 133 -8.02 -20.53 9.60
CA LEU A 133 -7.05 -21.38 10.28
C LEU A 133 -6.96 -20.98 11.74
N CYS A 134 -7.03 -21.97 12.64
CA CYS A 134 -6.66 -21.71 14.03
C CYS A 134 -5.15 -21.43 14.12
N PRO A 135 -4.72 -20.27 14.66
CA PRO A 135 -3.30 -19.91 14.73
C PRO A 135 -2.49 -20.80 15.68
N TYR A 136 -3.16 -21.53 16.59
CA TYR A 136 -2.49 -22.32 17.63
C TYR A 136 -2.31 -23.80 17.25
N CYS A 137 -3.29 -24.39 16.55
CA CYS A 137 -3.26 -25.82 16.24
C CYS A 137 -3.38 -26.13 14.75
N THR A 138 -3.40 -25.10 13.89
CA THR A 138 -3.48 -25.23 12.42
C THR A 138 -4.71 -25.99 11.92
N LEU A 139 -5.71 -26.19 12.79
CA LEU A 139 -6.98 -26.79 12.42
C LEU A 139 -7.70 -25.86 11.43
N ILE A 140 -8.09 -26.44 10.29
CA ILE A 140 -8.94 -25.78 9.30
C ILE A 140 -10.35 -25.69 9.87
N CYS A 141 -10.80 -24.48 10.17
CA CYS A 141 -12.10 -24.14 10.70
C CYS A 141 -13.06 -23.69 9.58
N ASP A 142 -12.91 -24.24 8.38
CA ASP A 142 -13.74 -23.90 7.23
C ASP A 142 -15.21 -24.23 7.48
N GLY A 143 -16.08 -23.22 7.38
CA GLY A 143 -17.53 -23.38 7.48
C GLY A 143 -18.08 -23.58 8.90
N VAL A 144 -17.26 -23.42 9.95
CA VAL A 144 -17.76 -23.32 11.31
C VAL A 144 -18.32 -21.91 11.56
N GLU A 145 -19.32 -21.79 12.43
CA GLU A 145 -19.80 -20.46 12.83
C GLU A 145 -18.70 -19.68 13.56
N GLN A 146 -18.68 -18.36 13.40
CA GLN A 146 -17.71 -17.47 14.02
C GLN A 146 -17.56 -17.71 15.54
N THR A 147 -18.67 -17.98 16.23
CA THR A 147 -18.71 -18.29 17.66
C THR A 147 -17.97 -19.58 18.03
N ILE A 148 -18.02 -20.60 17.15
CA ILE A 148 -17.35 -21.88 17.34
C ILE A 148 -15.85 -21.73 17.07
N PHE A 149 -15.50 -20.94 16.05
CA PHE A 149 -14.10 -20.58 15.79
C PHE A 149 -13.50 -19.84 16.98
N GLU A 150 -14.18 -18.82 17.49
CA GLU A 150 -13.74 -18.06 18.65
C GLU A 150 -13.57 -18.95 19.89
N ASP A 151 -14.57 -19.78 20.23
CA ASP A 151 -14.48 -20.73 21.36
C ASP A 151 -13.30 -21.70 21.21
N HIS A 152 -13.06 -22.20 19.99
CA HIS A 152 -11.90 -23.04 19.70
C HIS A 152 -10.57 -22.29 19.92
N VAL A 153 -10.45 -21.06 19.43
CA VAL A 153 -9.24 -20.24 19.60
C VAL A 153 -9.00 -19.96 21.09
N PHE A 154 -10.03 -19.58 21.85
CA PHE A 154 -9.93 -19.33 23.29
C PHE A 154 -9.58 -20.58 24.10
N SER A 155 -9.91 -21.79 23.61
CA SER A 155 -9.53 -23.04 24.28
C SER A 155 -8.02 -23.30 24.33
N HIS A 156 -7.22 -22.58 23.54
CA HIS A 156 -5.75 -22.65 23.58
C HIS A 156 -5.11 -21.71 24.60
N GLU A 157 -5.84 -20.77 25.20
CA GLU A 157 -5.32 -19.79 26.18
C GLU A 157 -5.11 -20.37 27.59
N VAL A 158 -4.66 -21.63 27.71
CA VAL A 158 -4.47 -22.36 28.98
C VAL A 158 -3.02 -22.44 29.42
#